data_AF-A0A1F4Z422-F1
#
_entry.id   AF-A0A1F4Z422-F1
#
_cell.length_a   1.000
_cell.length_b   1.000
_cell.length_c   1.000
_cell.angle_alpha   90.00
_cell.angle_beta   90.00
_cell.angle_gamma   90.00
#
_symmetry.space_group_name_H-M   'P 1'
#
loop_
_entity.id
_entity.type
_entity.pdbx_description
1 polymer ?
#
loop_
_entity_poly.entity_id
_entity_poly.type
_entity_poly.pdbx_seq_one_letter_code
_entity_poly.pdbx_strand_id
1 'polypeptide(L)'
;MARQVKTLRTILPVVLLVLAVFLFTRNPITGTYRLQMLLTALIAWGVYGYLLGKKGKEVWANPTFVFLGEAAILLLVGATGWFFSPFFFVLYLYSFFLALMYTPAVSTAFVLTLVILFSFNIGEVDLTYDFLVVLSLLTVLPLSLYLRKKYLSLKQLEKEILILKEKQNPDLSTVEEVLANKVSEVCVNLRQPVTDLKQLVYHLPDVRDKTDREKHWEQVRSLTEETIRIINGFEKQATGRQLMSGPKTAVPAPRTAGESDPT
;
A
#
# COMPACT_ATOMS: atom_id res chain seq x y z
N MET A 1 28.00 -0.41 -19.94
CA MET A 1 28.37 0.98 -19.64
C MET A 1 27.17 1.93 -19.46
N ALA A 2 26.14 1.94 -20.31
CA ALA A 2 25.01 2.89 -20.21
C ALA A 2 24.27 2.92 -18.84
N ARG A 3 24.12 1.77 -18.17
CA ARG A 3 23.46 1.68 -16.84
C ARG A 3 24.27 2.32 -15.71
N GLN A 4 25.61 2.29 -15.82
CA GLN A 4 26.49 2.95 -14.84
C GLN A 4 26.46 4.47 -15.00
N VAL A 5 26.49 4.98 -16.23
CA VAL A 5 26.39 6.43 -16.51
C VAL A 5 25.07 7.00 -15.99
N LYS A 6 23.96 6.28 -16.20
CA LYS A 6 22.63 6.69 -15.68
C LYS A 6 22.58 6.73 -14.16
N THR A 7 23.26 5.78 -13.49
CA THR A 7 23.31 5.72 -12.02
C THR A 7 24.15 6.86 -11.46
N LEU A 8 25.33 7.11 -12.06
CA LEU A 8 26.22 8.19 -11.66
C LEU A 8 25.55 9.57 -11.77
N ARG A 9 24.75 9.78 -12.83
CA ARG A 9 23.97 11.01 -13.03
C ARG A 9 22.93 11.26 -11.94
N THR A 10 22.44 10.21 -11.26
CA THR A 10 21.50 10.34 -10.14
C THR A 10 22.21 10.46 -8.80
N ILE A 11 23.35 9.79 -8.62
CA ILE A 11 24.15 9.86 -7.39
C ILE A 11 24.65 11.29 -7.16
N LEU A 12 25.21 11.92 -8.20
CA LEU A 12 25.81 13.25 -8.10
C LEU A 12 24.86 14.31 -7.50
N PRO A 13 23.63 14.52 -8.02
CA PRO A 13 22.72 15.53 -7.46
C PRO A 13 22.26 15.19 -6.03
N VAL A 14 22.07 13.92 -5.68
CA VAL A 14 21.71 13.51 -4.30
C VAL A 14 22.81 13.90 -3.33
N VAL A 15 24.06 13.51 -3.62
CA VAL A 15 25.21 13.86 -2.76
C VAL A 15 25.40 15.37 -2.68
N LEU A 16 25.32 16.07 -3.81
CA LEU A 16 25.47 17.52 -3.85
C LEU A 16 24.37 18.23 -3.05
N LEU A 17 23.12 17.75 -3.14
CA LEU A 17 22.00 18.31 -2.40
C LEU A 17 22.16 18.09 -0.89
N VAL A 18 22.57 16.91 -0.45
CA VAL A 18 22.90 16.63 0.96
C VAL A 18 23.97 17.60 1.47
N LEU A 19 25.08 17.75 0.73
CA LEU A 19 26.15 18.68 1.08
C LEU A 19 25.66 20.13 1.12
N ALA A 20 24.90 20.56 0.11
CA ALA A 20 24.38 21.91 0.02
C ALA A 20 23.46 22.23 1.20
N VAL A 21 22.50 21.37 1.51
CA VAL A 21 21.57 21.58 2.63
C VAL A 21 22.31 21.53 3.97
N PHE A 22 23.29 20.64 4.13
CA PHE A 22 24.11 20.57 5.35
C PHE A 22 24.91 21.85 5.58
N LEU A 23 25.66 22.31 4.58
CA LEU A 23 26.42 23.56 4.67
C LEU A 23 25.51 24.76 4.90
N PHE A 24 24.35 24.78 4.21
CA PHE A 24 23.40 25.86 4.31
C PHE A 24 22.72 25.93 5.68
N THR A 25 22.45 24.81 6.34
CA THR A 25 21.83 24.78 7.66
C THR A 25 22.84 25.03 8.79
N ARG A 26 24.11 24.67 8.60
CA ARG A 26 25.18 24.92 9.59
C ARG A 26 25.64 26.38 9.62
N ASN A 27 25.45 27.14 8.54
CA ASN A 27 25.84 28.54 8.48
C ASN A 27 25.06 29.39 9.53
N PRO A 28 25.74 30.21 10.34
CA PRO A 28 25.08 31.03 11.37
C PRO A 28 24.12 32.08 10.79
N ILE A 29 24.37 32.58 9.58
CA ILE A 29 23.54 33.63 8.93
C ILE A 29 22.14 33.08 8.61
N THR A 30 22.08 31.85 8.13
CA THR A 30 20.84 31.15 7.76
C THR A 30 20.17 30.52 8.98
N GLY A 31 20.86 30.45 10.12
CA GLY A 31 20.38 29.88 11.38
C GLY A 31 19.04 30.46 11.84
N THR A 32 18.90 31.79 11.78
CA THR A 32 17.68 32.50 12.20
C THR A 32 16.45 32.17 11.34
N TYR A 33 16.68 31.75 10.08
CA TYR A 33 15.61 31.53 9.11
C TYR A 33 15.34 30.04 8.83
N ARG A 34 15.93 29.11 9.59
CA ARG A 34 15.82 27.66 9.35
C ARG A 34 14.37 27.17 9.24
N LEU A 35 13.50 27.65 10.14
CA LEU A 35 12.10 27.22 10.18
C LEU A 35 11.30 27.78 8.99
N GLN A 36 11.54 29.05 8.64
CA GLN A 36 10.92 29.69 7.49
C GLN A 36 11.35 29.01 6.19
N MET A 37 12.62 28.65 6.05
CA MET A 37 13.13 27.88 4.91
C MET A 37 12.46 26.52 4.80
N LEU A 38 12.37 25.77 5.91
CA LEU A 38 11.65 24.50 5.94
C LEU A 38 10.19 24.67 5.49
N LEU A 39 9.49 25.66 6.04
CA LEU A 39 8.10 25.93 5.68
C LEU A 39 7.96 26.26 4.19
N THR A 40 8.82 27.13 3.66
CA THR A 40 8.82 27.46 2.24
C THR A 40 9.13 26.26 1.35
N ALA A 41 10.04 25.38 1.76
CA ALA A 41 10.37 24.15 1.03
C ALA A 41 9.20 23.17 1.00
N LEU A 42 8.50 22.99 2.13
CA LEU A 42 7.31 22.15 2.21
C LEU A 42 6.15 22.69 1.36
N ILE A 43 5.91 24.00 1.42
CA ILE A 43 4.90 24.66 0.57
C ILE A 43 5.27 24.52 -0.91
N ALA A 44 6.52 24.80 -1.28
CA ALA A 44 7.00 24.67 -2.64
C ALA A 44 6.84 23.23 -3.15
N TRP A 45 7.17 22.24 -2.32
CA TRP A 45 7.02 20.82 -2.63
C TRP A 45 5.55 20.44 -2.85
N GLY A 46 4.65 20.83 -1.94
CA GLY A 46 3.22 20.56 -2.06
C GLY A 46 2.57 21.24 -3.27
N VAL A 47 2.86 22.53 -3.48
CA VAL A 47 2.36 23.30 -4.63
C VAL A 47 2.87 22.71 -5.94
N TYR A 48 4.16 22.36 -6.03
CA TYR A 48 4.72 21.75 -7.22
C TYR A 48 4.09 20.38 -7.51
N GLY A 49 3.87 19.55 -6.49
CA GLY A 49 3.14 18.29 -6.61
C GLY A 49 1.71 18.47 -7.11
N TYR A 50 0.98 19.44 -6.57
CA TYR A 50 -0.38 19.77 -7.01
C TYR A 50 -0.42 20.23 -8.48
N LEU A 51 0.52 21.08 -8.90
CA LEU A 51 0.63 21.54 -10.29
C LEU A 51 0.98 20.41 -11.26
N LEU A 52 1.80 19.45 -10.84
CA LEU A 52 2.11 18.25 -11.62
C LEU A 52 0.88 17.36 -11.81
N GLY A 53 0.11 17.13 -10.73
CA GLY A 53 -1.13 16.36 -10.77
C GLY A 53 -2.16 16.97 -11.71
N LYS A 54 -2.33 18.31 -11.68
CA LYS A 54 -3.20 19.01 -12.64
C LYS A 54 -2.81 18.84 -14.11
N LYS A 55 -1.51 18.64 -14.38
CA LYS A 55 -0.99 18.42 -15.75
C LYS A 55 -1.09 16.96 -16.18
N GLY A 56 -1.72 16.08 -15.40
CA GLY A 56 -1.83 14.65 -15.70
C GLY A 56 -0.49 13.91 -15.71
N LYS A 57 0.56 14.49 -15.13
CA LYS A 57 1.88 13.87 -15.06
C LYS A 57 1.98 13.01 -13.81
N GLU A 58 2.61 11.85 -13.93
CA GLU A 58 2.98 11.05 -12.75
C GLU A 58 3.94 11.83 -11.86
N VAL A 59 3.45 12.26 -10.70
CA VAL A 59 4.18 13.10 -9.74
C VAL A 59 5.47 12.42 -9.29
N TRP A 60 5.38 11.12 -8.96
CA TRP A 60 6.49 10.31 -8.47
C TRP A 60 7.53 9.95 -9.55
N ALA A 61 7.18 10.06 -10.83
CA ALA A 61 8.12 9.84 -11.93
C ALA A 61 8.99 11.08 -12.21
N ASN A 62 8.60 12.25 -11.68
CA ASN A 62 9.31 13.50 -11.92
C ASN A 62 10.52 13.65 -10.98
N PRO A 63 11.77 13.68 -11.50
CA PRO A 63 12.97 13.76 -10.66
C PRO A 63 13.03 15.07 -9.87
N THR A 64 12.54 16.18 -10.42
CA THR A 64 12.51 17.47 -9.72
C THR A 64 11.60 17.43 -8.49
N PHE A 65 10.47 16.72 -8.57
CA PHE A 65 9.58 16.56 -7.42
C PHE A 65 10.26 15.75 -6.31
N VAL A 66 10.98 14.69 -6.68
CA VAL A 66 11.73 13.86 -5.73
C VAL A 66 12.86 14.67 -5.07
N PHE A 67 13.66 15.41 -5.83
CA PHE A 67 14.74 16.24 -5.27
C PHE A 67 14.21 17.39 -4.39
N LEU A 68 13.05 17.95 -4.72
CA LEU A 68 12.43 18.97 -3.87
C LEU A 68 11.94 18.38 -2.54
N GLY A 69 11.41 17.14 -2.58
CA GLY A 69 11.08 16.39 -1.37
C GLY A 69 12.31 16.03 -0.55
N GLU A 70 13.42 15.65 -1.19
CA GLU A 70 14.71 15.43 -0.54
C GLU A 70 15.19 16.67 0.21
N ALA A 71 15.19 17.83 -0.46
CA ALA A 71 15.57 19.09 0.14
C ALA A 71 14.70 19.42 1.36
N ALA A 72 13.39 19.20 1.25
CA ALA A 72 12.46 19.42 2.36
C ALA A 72 12.74 18.49 3.57
N ILE A 73 13.02 17.21 3.32
CA ILE A 73 13.37 16.24 4.38
C ILE A 73 14.71 16.60 5.04
N LEU A 74 15.72 16.94 4.24
CA LEU A 74 17.03 17.34 4.76
C LEU A 74 16.93 18.65 5.55
N LEU A 75 16.12 19.61 5.09
CA LEU A 75 15.85 20.85 5.83
C LEU A 75 15.07 20.57 7.11
N LEU A 76 14.14 19.61 7.13
CA LEU A 76 13.39 19.24 8.33
C LEU A 76 14.35 18.75 9.42
N VAL A 77 15.22 17.81 9.06
CA VAL A 77 16.19 17.22 9.98
C VAL A 77 17.26 18.26 10.37
N GLY A 78 17.75 19.05 9.41
CA GLY A 78 18.75 20.08 9.67
C GLY A 78 18.24 21.26 10.50
N ALA A 79 17.01 21.70 10.28
CA ALA A 79 16.38 22.77 11.07
C ALA A 79 16.14 22.35 12.54
N THR A 80 15.95 21.05 12.79
CA THR A 80 15.69 20.48 14.11
C THR A 80 16.95 19.93 14.80
N GLY A 81 18.14 20.21 14.26
CA GLY A 81 19.41 19.92 14.93
C GLY A 81 20.19 18.73 14.38
N TRP A 82 19.91 18.30 13.14
CA TRP A 82 20.59 17.19 12.45
C TRP A 82 20.67 15.92 13.30
N PHE A 83 21.81 15.72 13.96
CA PHE A 83 22.18 14.54 14.70
C PHE A 83 21.25 14.22 15.87
N PHE A 84 20.78 15.27 16.56
CA PHE A 84 19.86 15.15 17.70
C PHE A 84 18.40 15.39 17.30
N SER A 85 18.10 15.40 16.00
CA SER A 85 16.75 15.66 15.52
C SER A 85 15.80 14.54 15.93
N PRO A 86 14.60 14.85 16.47
CA PRO A 86 13.56 13.83 16.67
C PRO A 86 13.08 13.21 15.34
N PHE A 87 13.36 13.85 14.21
CA PHE A 87 13.04 13.37 12.86
C PHE A 87 14.21 12.63 12.19
N PHE A 88 15.29 12.31 12.91
CA PHE A 88 16.43 11.59 12.35
C PHE A 88 16.01 10.29 11.65
N PHE A 89 15.00 9.60 12.18
CA PHE A 89 14.50 8.35 11.61
C PHE A 89 13.98 8.49 10.17
N VAL A 90 13.55 9.69 9.78
CA VAL A 90 13.08 9.99 8.42
C VAL A 90 14.21 9.81 7.40
N LEU A 91 15.47 10.02 7.80
CA LEU A 91 16.62 9.75 6.92
C LEU A 91 16.77 8.26 6.60
N TYR A 92 16.47 7.37 7.55
CA TYR A 92 16.44 5.93 7.29
C TYR A 92 15.36 5.58 6.27
N LEU A 93 14.14 6.08 6.50
CA LEU A 93 13.00 5.87 5.60
C LEU A 93 13.27 6.42 4.20
N TYR A 94 13.89 7.61 4.13
CA TYR A 94 14.25 8.24 2.87
C TYR A 94 15.32 7.44 2.13
N SER A 95 16.31 6.89 2.83
CA SER A 95 17.28 5.99 2.22
C SER A 95 16.64 4.73 1.62
N PHE A 96 15.66 4.12 2.31
CA PHE A 96 14.87 3.03 1.74
C PHE A 96 14.08 3.47 0.51
N PHE A 97 13.44 4.64 0.59
CA PHE A 97 12.73 5.23 -0.53
C PHE A 97 13.65 5.41 -1.75
N LEU A 98 14.86 5.93 -1.58
CA LEU A 98 15.87 6.06 -2.64
C LEU A 98 16.27 4.71 -3.23
N ALA A 99 16.46 3.67 -2.41
CA ALA A 99 16.78 2.33 -2.87
C ALA A 99 15.66 1.72 -3.73
N LEU A 100 14.40 1.99 -3.35
CA LEU A 100 13.20 1.52 -4.06
C LEU A 100 12.92 2.32 -5.33
N MET A 101 13.12 3.64 -5.33
CA MET A 101 12.89 4.47 -6.51
C MET A 101 14.01 4.33 -7.54
N TYR A 102 15.27 4.29 -7.11
CA TYR A 102 16.43 4.31 -7.99
C TYR A 102 17.21 2.99 -7.95
N THR A 103 18.43 3.01 -7.46
CA THR A 103 19.28 1.83 -7.28
C THR A 103 19.80 1.83 -5.85
N PRO A 104 20.16 0.66 -5.29
CA PRO A 104 20.75 0.60 -3.96
C PRO A 104 22.00 1.46 -3.84
N ALA A 105 22.78 1.62 -4.91
CA ALA A 105 23.95 2.49 -4.94
C ALA A 105 23.63 3.96 -4.62
N VAL A 106 22.46 4.47 -5.01
CA VAL A 106 22.03 5.84 -4.67
C VAL A 106 21.75 5.97 -3.17
N SER A 107 21.03 5.00 -2.59
CA SER A 107 20.80 4.91 -1.14
C SER A 107 22.11 4.76 -0.37
N THR A 108 23.04 3.94 -0.85
CA THR A 108 24.38 3.78 -0.26
C THR A 108 25.16 5.08 -0.30
N ALA A 109 25.19 5.78 -1.44
CA ALA A 109 25.89 7.06 -1.55
C ALA A 109 25.29 8.11 -0.61
N PHE A 110 23.96 8.17 -0.50
CA PHE A 110 23.24 9.03 0.44
C PHE A 110 23.64 8.75 1.90
N VAL A 111 23.56 7.48 2.32
CA VAL A 111 23.92 7.05 3.68
C VAL A 111 25.40 7.33 3.97
N LEU A 112 26.32 6.97 3.07
CA LEU A 112 27.74 7.22 3.26
C LEU A 112 28.06 8.71 3.36
N THR A 113 27.39 9.55 2.56
CA THR A 113 27.54 11.00 2.65
C THR A 113 27.11 11.51 4.02
N LEU A 114 25.97 11.05 4.54
CA LEU A 114 25.51 11.41 5.88
C LEU A 114 26.46 10.90 6.97
N VAL A 115 26.95 9.66 6.88
CA VAL A 115 27.95 9.11 7.83
C VAL A 115 29.20 9.99 7.87
N ILE A 116 29.72 10.39 6.69
CA ILE A 116 30.88 11.27 6.59
C ILE A 116 30.58 12.66 7.16
N LEU A 117 29.38 13.20 6.93
CA LEU A 117 29.03 14.52 7.47
C LEU A 117 28.82 14.50 8.99
N PHE A 118 28.26 13.41 9.52
CA PHE A 118 28.02 13.26 10.95
C PHE A 118 29.27 12.88 11.73
N SER A 119 30.24 12.22 11.10
CA SER A 119 31.51 11.91 11.77
C SER A 119 32.27 13.16 12.23
N PHE A 120 32.07 14.31 11.58
CA PHE A 120 32.62 15.60 12.00
C PHE A 120 32.00 16.19 13.27
N ASN A 121 30.87 15.64 13.76
CA ASN A 121 30.21 16.13 14.99
C ASN A 121 30.28 15.08 16.12
N ILE A 122 31.06 14.01 15.96
CA ILE A 122 31.27 13.02 17.01
C ILE A 122 32.06 13.65 18.15
N GLY A 123 31.57 13.48 19.38
CA GLY A 123 32.20 13.98 20.59
C GLY A 123 31.69 15.34 21.08
N GLU A 124 30.64 15.89 20.45
CA GLU A 124 30.00 17.13 20.91
C GLU A 124 29.14 16.91 22.18
N VAL A 125 28.57 15.70 22.37
CA VAL A 125 27.70 15.40 23.53
C VAL A 125 28.15 14.13 24.25
N ASP A 126 28.03 12.96 23.61
CA ASP A 126 28.42 11.66 24.19
C ASP A 126 28.95 10.75 23.09
N LEU A 127 30.22 10.36 23.20
CA LEU A 127 30.91 9.54 22.20
C LEU A 127 30.20 8.20 21.93
N THR A 128 29.64 7.57 22.96
CA THR A 128 28.97 6.27 22.86
C THR A 128 27.64 6.42 22.12
N TYR A 129 26.85 7.42 22.50
CA TYR A 129 25.60 7.74 21.81
C TYR A 129 25.87 8.08 20.34
N ASP A 130 26.89 8.90 20.08
CA ASP A 130 27.20 9.36 18.74
C ASP A 130 27.58 8.19 17.82
N PHE A 131 28.40 7.27 18.34
CA PHE A 131 28.80 6.08 17.61
C PHE A 131 27.61 5.17 17.31
N LEU A 132 26.69 5.01 18.26
CA LEU A 132 25.48 4.20 18.09
C LEU A 132 24.58 4.76 16.98
N VAL A 133 24.38 6.08 16.94
CA VAL A 133 23.59 6.75 15.90
C VAL A 133 24.22 6.57 14.52
N VAL A 134 25.53 6.77 14.37
CA VAL A 134 26.22 6.56 13.08
C VAL A 134 26.15 5.09 12.65
N LEU A 135 26.37 4.16 13.58
CA LEU A 135 26.29 2.73 13.32
C LEU A 135 24.88 2.31 12.88
N SER A 136 23.84 2.87 13.52
CA SER A 136 22.44 2.64 13.15
C SER A 136 22.15 3.05 11.70
N LEU A 137 22.76 4.14 11.21
CA LEU A 137 22.61 4.59 9.83
C LEU A 137 23.22 3.60 8.82
N LEU A 138 24.33 2.95 9.18
CA LEU A 138 24.94 1.89 8.36
C LEU A 138 24.07 0.63 8.26
N THR A 139 23.27 0.32 9.30
CA THR A 139 22.38 -0.85 9.27
C THR A 139 21.29 -0.77 8.19
N VAL A 140 21.00 0.44 7.70
CA VAL A 140 20.06 0.67 6.59
C VAL A 140 20.58 0.06 5.28
N LEU A 141 21.90 -0.04 5.07
CA LEU A 141 22.49 -0.54 3.84
C LEU A 141 22.11 -1.99 3.50
N PRO A 142 22.34 -2.99 4.38
CA PRO A 142 21.94 -4.37 4.09
C PRO A 142 20.41 -4.49 3.94
N LEU A 143 19.66 -3.73 4.73
CA LEU A 143 18.20 -3.77 4.69
C LEU A 143 17.65 -3.18 3.38
N SER A 144 18.24 -2.09 2.87
CA SER A 144 17.82 -1.47 1.60
C SER A 144 18.11 -2.38 0.40
N LEU A 145 19.23 -3.10 0.42
CA LEU A 145 19.56 -4.13 -0.57
C LEU A 145 18.55 -5.27 -0.56
N TYR A 146 18.20 -5.78 0.63
CA TYR A 146 17.21 -6.84 0.79
C TYR A 146 15.83 -6.42 0.27
N LEU A 147 15.35 -5.25 0.71
CA LEU A 147 14.05 -4.70 0.31
C LEU A 147 13.97 -4.47 -1.20
N ARG A 148 15.04 -3.96 -1.81
CA ARG A 148 15.09 -3.77 -3.27
C ARG A 148 14.98 -5.10 -4.02
N LYS A 149 15.67 -6.15 -3.56
CA LYS A 149 15.59 -7.48 -4.17
C LYS A 149 14.16 -8.00 -4.14
N LYS A 150 13.50 -7.92 -2.98
CA LYS A 150 12.09 -8.34 -2.81
C LYS A 150 11.14 -7.53 -3.67
N TYR A 151 11.31 -6.21 -3.73
CA TYR A 151 10.51 -5.34 -4.58
C TYR A 151 10.66 -5.68 -6.07
N LEU A 152 11.89 -5.94 -6.54
CA LEU A 152 12.12 -6.34 -7.93
C LEU A 152 11.51 -7.71 -8.25
N SER A 153 11.61 -8.68 -7.33
CA SER A 153 10.95 -9.98 -7.48
C SER A 153 9.43 -9.84 -7.56
N LEU A 154 8.82 -8.99 -6.73
CA LEU A 154 7.38 -8.71 -6.80
C LEU A 154 6.97 -8.08 -8.14
N LYS A 155 7.75 -7.11 -8.64
CA LYS A 155 7.51 -6.52 -9.97
C LYS A 155 7.70 -7.50 -11.11
N GLN A 156 8.60 -8.47 -10.98
CA GLN A 156 8.78 -9.53 -11.97
C GLN A 156 7.59 -10.47 -11.98
N LEU A 157 7.12 -10.90 -10.81
CA LEU A 157 5.92 -11.72 -10.67
C LEU A 157 4.68 -11.02 -11.25
N GLU A 158 4.52 -9.73 -10.98
CA GLU A 158 3.41 -8.93 -11.53
C GLU A 158 3.46 -8.88 -13.06
N LYS A 159 4.65 -8.70 -13.65
CA LYS A 159 4.82 -8.73 -15.12
C LYS A 159 4.61 -10.12 -15.70
N GLU A 160 5.06 -11.16 -15.02
CA GLU A 160 4.84 -12.54 -15.44
C GLU A 160 3.35 -12.88 -15.43
N ILE A 161 2.62 -12.45 -14.40
CA ILE A 161 1.15 -12.54 -14.35
C ILE A 161 0.53 -11.75 -15.52
N LEU A 162 1.03 -10.56 -15.83
CA LEU A 162 0.51 -9.76 -16.95
C LEU A 162 0.76 -10.43 -18.31
N ILE A 163 1.95 -11.01 -18.51
CA ILE A 163 2.32 -11.73 -19.74
C ILE A 163 1.56 -13.06 -19.84
N LEU A 164 1.34 -13.77 -18.73
CA LEU A 164 0.50 -14.96 -18.71
C LEU A 164 -0.96 -14.59 -19.03
N LYS A 165 -1.47 -13.48 -18.50
CA LYS A 165 -2.77 -12.93 -18.86
C LYS A 165 -2.84 -12.56 -20.35
N GLU A 166 -1.76 -12.06 -20.94
CA GLU A 166 -1.69 -11.70 -22.38
C GLU A 166 -1.53 -12.94 -23.27
N LYS A 167 -0.71 -13.92 -22.89
CA LYS A 167 -0.48 -15.19 -23.62
C LYS A 167 -1.59 -16.21 -23.47
N GLN A 168 -2.41 -16.12 -22.42
CA GLN A 168 -3.67 -16.84 -22.32
C GLN A 168 -4.76 -16.18 -23.21
N ASN A 169 -4.49 -15.00 -23.77
CA ASN A 169 -5.40 -14.21 -24.60
C ASN A 169 -4.85 -13.82 -26.02
N PRO A 170 -4.34 -14.75 -26.85
CA PRO A 170 -4.18 -14.45 -28.27
C PRO A 170 -5.41 -14.84 -29.12
N ASP A 171 -6.37 -15.63 -28.59
CA ASP A 171 -7.43 -16.22 -29.44
C ASP A 171 -8.76 -16.59 -28.73
N LEU A 172 -9.00 -16.14 -27.49
CA LEU A 172 -10.29 -16.39 -26.83
C LEU A 172 -11.28 -15.31 -27.26
N SER A 173 -12.40 -15.73 -27.85
CA SER A 173 -13.48 -14.82 -28.24
C SER A 173 -13.90 -13.97 -27.03
N THR A 174 -14.23 -12.69 -27.23
CA THR A 174 -14.67 -11.74 -26.18
C THR A 174 -15.74 -12.31 -25.23
N VAL A 175 -16.49 -13.32 -25.69
CA VAL A 175 -17.50 -14.05 -24.92
C VAL A 175 -16.89 -14.93 -23.83
N GLU A 176 -15.77 -15.60 -24.09
CA GLU A 176 -15.10 -16.50 -23.13
C GLU A 176 -14.37 -15.71 -22.04
N GLU A 177 -13.80 -14.54 -22.36
CA GLU A 177 -13.21 -13.64 -21.35
C GLU A 177 -14.29 -13.04 -20.44
N VAL A 178 -15.41 -12.59 -21.01
CA VAL A 178 -16.55 -12.09 -20.23
C VAL A 178 -17.15 -13.22 -19.39
N LEU A 179 -17.22 -14.44 -19.91
CA LEU A 179 -17.71 -15.61 -19.17
C LEU A 179 -16.75 -16.00 -18.04
N ALA A 180 -15.44 -16.05 -18.29
CA ALA A 180 -14.43 -16.38 -17.28
C ALA A 180 -14.38 -15.34 -16.16
N ASN A 181 -14.44 -14.05 -16.49
CA ASN A 181 -14.49 -12.97 -15.50
C ASN A 181 -15.77 -13.03 -14.68
N LYS A 182 -16.94 -13.29 -15.30
CA LYS A 182 -18.21 -13.44 -14.58
C LYS A 182 -18.24 -14.68 -13.68
N VAL A 183 -17.71 -15.81 -14.16
CA VAL A 183 -17.59 -17.03 -13.34
C VAL A 183 -16.66 -16.78 -12.16
N SER A 184 -15.54 -16.09 -12.37
CA SER A 184 -14.60 -15.72 -11.31
C SER A 184 -15.26 -14.79 -10.27
N GLU A 185 -15.98 -13.77 -10.71
CA GLU A 185 -16.72 -12.85 -9.84
C GLU A 185 -17.74 -13.59 -8.97
N VAL A 186 -18.47 -14.54 -9.54
CA VAL A 186 -19.44 -15.37 -8.80
C VAL A 186 -18.74 -16.30 -7.81
N CYS A 187 -17.63 -16.94 -8.20
CA CYS A 187 -16.84 -17.76 -7.29
C CYS A 187 -16.32 -16.95 -6.09
N VAL A 188 -15.88 -15.72 -6.30
CA VAL A 188 -15.44 -14.81 -5.23
C VAL A 188 -16.61 -14.43 -4.32
N ASN A 189 -17.75 -14.04 -4.89
CA ASN A 189 -18.92 -13.61 -4.14
C ASN A 189 -19.63 -14.76 -3.40
N LEU A 190 -19.55 -15.99 -3.90
CA LEU A 190 -20.07 -17.19 -3.22
C LEU A 190 -19.17 -17.68 -2.09
N ARG A 191 -17.87 -17.40 -2.15
CA ARG A 191 -16.90 -17.94 -1.19
C ARG A 191 -17.23 -17.55 0.24
N GLN A 192 -17.60 -16.29 0.46
CA GLN A 192 -17.91 -15.77 1.79
C GLN A 192 -19.17 -16.40 2.40
N PRO A 193 -20.38 -16.30 1.79
CA PRO A 193 -21.59 -16.88 2.37
C PRO A 193 -21.54 -18.39 2.52
N VAL A 194 -20.87 -19.12 1.62
CA VAL A 194 -20.67 -20.57 1.74
C VAL A 194 -19.75 -20.92 2.91
N THR A 195 -18.71 -20.12 3.16
CA THR A 195 -17.82 -20.32 4.31
C THR A 195 -18.55 -20.06 5.62
N ASP A 196 -19.32 -18.97 5.68
CA ASP A 196 -20.09 -18.59 6.87
C ASP A 196 -21.18 -19.62 7.17
N LEU A 197 -21.87 -20.12 6.13
CA LEU A 197 -22.84 -21.21 6.24
C LEU A 197 -22.20 -22.49 6.78
N LYS A 198 -21.02 -22.88 6.26
CA LYS A 198 -20.29 -24.05 6.75
C LYS A 198 -19.95 -23.92 8.23
N GLN A 199 -19.48 -22.74 8.67
CA GLN A 199 -19.14 -22.50 10.07
C GLN A 199 -20.38 -22.56 10.97
N LEU A 200 -21.48 -21.91 10.59
CA LEU A 200 -22.72 -21.91 11.36
C LEU A 200 -23.32 -23.32 11.48
N VAL A 201 -23.40 -24.06 10.37
CA VAL A 201 -23.92 -25.43 10.36
C VAL A 201 -23.02 -26.38 11.17
N TYR A 202 -21.70 -26.18 11.15
CA TYR A 202 -20.78 -27.00 11.94
C TYR A 202 -20.93 -26.80 13.44
N HIS A 203 -21.22 -25.57 13.88
CA HIS A 203 -21.40 -25.23 15.30
C HIS A 203 -22.84 -25.41 15.81
N LEU A 204 -23.82 -25.60 14.92
CA LEU A 204 -25.23 -25.79 15.27
C LEU A 204 -25.49 -26.92 16.30
N PRO A 205 -24.83 -28.10 16.22
CA PRO A 205 -25.02 -29.18 17.18
C PRO A 205 -24.53 -28.84 18.61
N ASP A 206 -23.58 -27.91 18.74
CA ASP A 206 -22.96 -27.56 20.03
C ASP A 206 -23.77 -26.50 20.81
N VAL A 207 -24.76 -25.87 20.16
CA VAL A 207 -25.60 -24.85 20.78
C VAL A 207 -26.68 -25.52 21.64
N ARG A 208 -26.51 -25.43 22.96
CA ARG A 208 -27.44 -26.00 23.94
C ARG A 208 -28.70 -25.17 24.15
N ASP A 209 -28.59 -23.84 24.01
CA ASP A 209 -29.72 -22.95 24.17
C ASP A 209 -30.63 -22.98 22.94
N LYS A 210 -31.95 -23.05 23.19
CA LYS A 210 -32.95 -23.18 22.13
C LYS A 210 -33.08 -21.89 21.33
N THR A 211 -32.99 -20.73 22.01
CA THR A 211 -33.16 -19.41 21.38
C THR A 211 -31.95 -19.08 20.50
N ASP A 212 -30.73 -19.34 20.96
CA ASP A 212 -29.52 -19.17 20.15
C ASP A 212 -29.48 -20.11 18.94
N ARG A 213 -29.99 -21.33 19.10
CA ARG A 213 -30.09 -22.30 18.01
C ARG A 213 -31.10 -21.87 16.95
N GLU A 214 -32.24 -21.30 17.34
CA GLU A 214 -33.23 -20.73 16.42
C GLU A 214 -32.62 -19.54 15.63
N LYS A 215 -31.86 -18.68 16.31
CA LYS A 215 -31.14 -17.57 15.67
C LYS A 215 -30.09 -18.03 14.66
N HIS A 216 -29.30 -19.06 14.98
CA HIS A 216 -28.35 -19.63 14.02
C HIS A 216 -29.06 -20.28 12.83
N TRP A 217 -30.22 -20.92 13.03
CA TRP A 217 -31.04 -21.44 11.94
C TRP A 217 -31.57 -20.34 11.02
N GLU A 218 -31.99 -19.21 11.58
CA GLU A 218 -32.43 -18.05 10.80
C GLU A 218 -31.28 -17.45 9.98
N GLN A 219 -30.08 -17.37 10.56
CA GLN A 219 -28.87 -16.94 9.85
C GLN A 219 -28.48 -17.90 8.72
N VAL A 220 -28.55 -19.22 8.96
CA VAL A 220 -28.33 -20.24 7.92
C VAL A 220 -29.33 -20.10 6.79
N ARG A 221 -30.61 -19.87 7.09
CA ARG A 221 -31.65 -19.62 6.07
C ARG A 221 -31.31 -18.37 5.26
N SER A 222 -30.98 -17.26 5.91
CA SER A 222 -30.61 -16.01 5.25
C SER A 222 -29.41 -16.16 4.31
N LEU A 223 -28.33 -16.81 4.76
CA LEU A 223 -27.13 -17.05 3.96
C LEU A 223 -27.40 -18.01 2.78
N THR A 224 -28.28 -18.98 2.98
CA THR A 224 -28.73 -19.89 1.91
C THR A 224 -29.52 -19.12 0.85
N GLU A 225 -30.44 -18.23 1.26
CA GLU A 225 -31.20 -17.39 0.34
C GLU A 225 -30.31 -16.41 -0.43
N GLU A 226 -29.30 -15.85 0.22
CA GLU A 226 -28.30 -14.99 -0.42
C GLU A 226 -27.45 -15.76 -1.44
N THR A 227 -26.98 -16.95 -1.08
CA THR A 227 -26.24 -17.86 -1.98
C THR A 227 -27.06 -18.20 -3.22
N ILE A 228 -28.34 -18.57 -3.03
CA ILE A 228 -29.27 -18.86 -4.13
C ILE A 228 -29.50 -17.62 -4.99
N ARG A 229 -29.61 -16.43 -4.38
CA ARG A 229 -29.78 -15.17 -5.11
C ARG A 229 -28.58 -14.86 -6.00
N ILE A 230 -27.35 -15.09 -5.51
CA ILE A 230 -26.11 -14.91 -6.29
C ILE A 230 -26.08 -15.89 -7.47
N ILE A 231 -26.42 -17.17 -7.26
CA ILE A 231 -26.48 -18.19 -8.31
C ILE A 231 -27.54 -17.83 -9.36
N ASN A 232 -28.75 -17.46 -8.96
CA ASN A 232 -29.83 -17.07 -9.86
C ASN A 232 -29.49 -15.79 -10.64
N GLY A 233 -28.79 -14.85 -10.00
CA GLY A 233 -28.29 -13.63 -10.63
C GLY A 233 -27.28 -13.93 -11.73
N PHE A 234 -26.35 -14.85 -11.47
CA PHE A 234 -25.42 -15.34 -12.48
C PHE A 234 -26.13 -16.05 -13.62
N GLU A 235 -27.04 -16.98 -13.33
CA GLU A 235 -27.78 -17.75 -14.33
C GLU A 235 -28.53 -16.82 -15.29
N LYS A 236 -29.30 -15.85 -14.74
CA LYS A 236 -30.03 -14.86 -15.54
C LYS A 236 -29.11 -14.05 -16.47
N GLN A 237 -27.90 -13.75 -16.01
CA GLN A 237 -26.92 -12.99 -16.79
C GLN A 237 -26.14 -13.84 -17.80
N ALA A 238 -26.01 -15.15 -17.57
CA ALA A 238 -25.22 -16.06 -18.40
C ALA A 238 -26.05 -16.69 -19.53
N THR A 239 -27.31 -17.05 -19.28
CA THR A 239 -28.16 -17.79 -20.24
C THR A 239 -29.27 -16.94 -20.86
N GLY A 240 -29.51 -15.73 -20.34
CA GLY A 240 -30.62 -14.87 -20.77
C GLY A 240 -32.01 -15.42 -20.47
N ARG A 241 -32.13 -16.57 -19.80
CA ARG A 241 -33.39 -17.21 -19.36
C ARG A 241 -33.19 -17.89 -18.02
N GLN A 242 -34.11 -17.69 -17.07
CA GLN A 242 -34.17 -18.54 -15.87
C GLN A 242 -34.59 -19.95 -16.32
N LEU A 243 -33.69 -20.92 -16.24
CA LEU A 243 -34.02 -22.31 -16.51
C LEU A 243 -34.64 -22.91 -15.26
N MET A 244 -35.96 -22.74 -15.15
CA MET A 244 -36.87 -23.49 -14.29
C MET A 244 -36.61 -23.37 -12.77
N SER A 245 -37.46 -22.55 -12.16
CA SER A 245 -37.89 -22.64 -10.77
C SER A 245 -38.12 -24.08 -10.28
N GLY A 246 -37.36 -24.50 -9.26
CA GLY A 246 -37.83 -25.48 -8.28
C GLY A 246 -39.11 -24.99 -7.60
N PRO A 247 -39.93 -25.89 -7.03
CA PRO A 247 -41.36 -25.67 -6.81
C PRO A 247 -41.62 -24.41 -6.00
N LYS A 248 -42.59 -23.60 -6.45
CA LYS A 248 -43.13 -22.46 -5.69
C LYS A 248 -43.44 -22.93 -4.28
N THR A 249 -42.57 -22.62 -3.31
CA THR A 249 -42.96 -22.58 -1.92
C THR A 249 -43.88 -21.38 -1.78
N ALA A 250 -45.18 -21.65 -1.90
CA ALA A 250 -46.20 -20.74 -1.42
C ALA A 250 -45.83 -20.40 0.03
N VAL A 251 -45.54 -19.13 0.28
CA VAL A 251 -45.45 -18.58 1.64
C VAL A 251 -46.80 -18.86 2.29
N PRO A 252 -46.91 -19.71 3.34
CA PRO A 252 -48.16 -19.84 4.05
C PRO A 252 -48.46 -18.48 4.71
N ALA A 253 -49.64 -17.95 4.40
CA ALA A 253 -50.13 -16.70 4.96
C ALA A 253 -50.05 -16.70 6.50
N PRO A 254 -49.89 -15.54 7.15
CA PRO A 254 -49.90 -15.46 8.60
C PRO A 254 -51.24 -16.00 9.10
N ARG A 255 -51.21 -16.98 10.00
CA ARG A 255 -52.40 -17.38 10.75
C ARG A 255 -52.88 -16.16 11.52
N THR A 256 -53.98 -15.57 11.08
CA THR A 256 -54.77 -14.63 11.88
C THR A 256 -55.31 -15.41 13.07
N ALA A 257 -54.77 -15.12 14.25
CA ALA A 257 -55.38 -15.49 15.51
C ALA A 257 -56.62 -14.61 15.71
N GLY A 258 -57.78 -15.23 15.95
CA GLY A 258 -58.97 -14.54 16.45
C GLY A 258 -60.23 -14.81 15.64
N GLU A 259 -60.88 -15.94 15.92
CA GLU A 259 -62.34 -16.03 15.83
C GLU A 259 -62.79 -16.98 16.94
N SER A 260 -63.13 -16.38 18.07
CA SER A 260 -63.81 -17.03 19.20
C SER A 260 -65.29 -17.12 18.87
N ASP A 261 -65.82 -18.34 18.76
CA ASP A 261 -67.26 -18.58 18.68
C ASP A 261 -67.86 -18.66 20.10
N PRO A 262 -69.10 -18.18 20.33
CA PRO A 262 -69.70 -18.10 21.64
C PRO A 262 -70.60 -19.33 21.91
N THR A 263 -70.42 -19.97 23.05
CA THR A 263 -71.47 -20.58 23.87
C THR A 263 -70.93 -20.87 25.26
#